data_AF-A0A917Q0E1-F1
#
_entry.id   AF-A0A917Q0E1-F1
#
_cell.length_a   1.000
_cell.length_b   1.000
_cell.length_c   1.000
_cell.angle_alpha   90.00
_cell.angle_beta   90.00
_cell.angle_gamma   90.00
#
_symmetry.space_group_name_H-M   'P 1'
#
loop_
_entity.id
_entity.type
_entity.pdbx_description
1 polymer ?
#
loop_
_entity_poly.entity_id
_entity_poly.type
_entity_poly.pdbx_seq_one_letter_code
_entity_poly.pdbx_strand_id
1 'polypeptide(L)'
;MDILNVNDHFQENLSSKYKEQLEELLEEFNRGHYPNVLSKSADLRGEHDLDQQLSDKLKMVEAICHTEIGEVRSSVDIISELYYHADLDWMLLGELAFMCDFKLARRILSAAVRKMEDNQEDDRIKLARGYLVLAESEENMEKYVRAIKYFKKGLGYFQEDETPDQHMILYIHFKIGMMYSMKNEADESLHYLMKVIDKAGESNRDLKINSLVSIAKTYGSRNDNEQAYPYLKEALEAFEGSSLENGFTHAEALTEMAFYYFDQSKLTEAVPYYADAIAIYKRLRQTPHRKLGMIYMQYAYCLEHMKANSIPKAGKYYEHAISQLELTNDRELLENALADVIAFYDNTGNEKKKHEYENRFVKMTNA
;
A
#
# COMPACT_ATOMS: atom_id res chain seq x y z
N MET A 1 -14.88 4.57 -12.41
CA MET A 1 -15.39 5.86 -11.91
C MET A 1 -14.47 6.29 -10.80
N ASP A 2 -13.75 7.38 -10.99
CA ASP A 2 -13.05 8.02 -9.88
C ASP A 2 -14.12 8.71 -9.04
N ILE A 3 -14.41 8.23 -7.82
CA ILE A 3 -15.43 8.85 -6.94
C ILE A 3 -15.06 10.30 -6.61
N LEU A 4 -13.78 10.66 -6.81
CA LEU A 4 -13.27 12.01 -6.67
C LEU A 4 -13.62 12.90 -7.87
N ASN A 5 -14.05 12.36 -9.01
CA ASN A 5 -14.58 13.15 -10.11
C ASN A 5 -16.05 13.53 -9.85
N VAL A 6 -16.26 14.28 -8.76
CA VAL A 6 -17.55 14.77 -8.30
C VAL A 6 -18.29 15.50 -9.43
N ASN A 7 -17.58 16.19 -10.31
CA ASN A 7 -18.16 16.95 -11.43
C ASN A 7 -19.08 16.11 -12.33
N ASP A 8 -18.75 14.84 -12.57
CA ASP A 8 -19.54 13.96 -13.43
C ASP A 8 -20.94 13.70 -12.84
N HIS A 9 -21.05 13.68 -11.51
CA HIS A 9 -22.30 13.44 -10.81
C HIS A 9 -23.28 14.63 -10.86
N PHE A 10 -22.80 15.83 -11.21
CA PHE A 10 -23.60 17.06 -11.24
C PHE A 10 -23.89 17.59 -12.65
N GLN A 11 -23.46 16.91 -13.72
CA GLN A 11 -23.64 17.38 -15.11
C GLN A 11 -25.10 17.76 -15.44
N GLU A 12 -26.06 16.93 -15.03
CA GLU A 12 -27.50 17.18 -15.24
C GLU A 12 -28.03 18.34 -14.38
N ASN A 13 -27.35 18.66 -13.28
CA ASN A 13 -27.73 19.73 -12.35
C ASN A 13 -27.16 21.09 -12.78
N LEU A 14 -26.16 21.13 -13.67
CA LEU A 14 -25.58 22.36 -14.24
C LEU A 14 -26.50 23.08 -15.23
N SER A 15 -27.66 22.51 -15.57
CA SER A 15 -28.75 23.21 -16.28
C SER A 15 -29.82 23.78 -15.36
N SER A 16 -29.68 23.63 -14.04
CA SER A 16 -30.66 24.14 -13.06
C SER A 16 -30.43 25.62 -12.74
N LYS A 17 -31.37 26.22 -12.00
CA LYS A 17 -31.21 27.58 -11.45
C LYS A 17 -30.06 27.70 -10.44
N TYR A 18 -29.52 26.59 -9.95
CA TYR A 18 -28.40 26.55 -9.00
C TYR A 18 -27.04 26.44 -9.69
N LYS A 19 -26.99 26.57 -11.02
CA LYS A 19 -25.77 26.39 -11.82
C LYS A 19 -24.58 27.16 -11.25
N GLU A 20 -24.73 28.47 -11.04
CA GLU A 20 -23.61 29.32 -10.60
C GLU A 20 -23.08 28.89 -9.21
N GLN A 21 -23.99 28.57 -8.28
CA GLN A 21 -23.58 28.09 -6.96
C GLN A 21 -22.92 26.70 -7.02
N LEU A 22 -23.41 25.81 -7.87
CA LEU A 22 -22.82 24.48 -8.07
C LEU A 22 -21.43 24.57 -8.73
N GLU A 23 -21.26 25.44 -9.73
CA GLU A 23 -19.95 25.68 -10.36
C GLU A 23 -18.93 26.20 -9.34
N GLU A 24 -19.33 27.16 -8.50
CA GLU A 24 -18.46 27.69 -7.44
C GLU A 24 -18.12 26.62 -6.39
N LEU A 25 -19.11 25.83 -5.96
CA LEU A 25 -18.90 24.74 -4.99
C LEU A 25 -17.93 23.69 -5.54
N LEU A 26 -18.11 23.28 -6.81
CA LEU A 26 -17.24 22.30 -7.47
C LEU A 26 -15.83 22.86 -7.70
N GLU A 27 -15.69 24.14 -8.02
CA GLU A 27 -14.38 24.80 -8.13
C GLU A 27 -13.63 24.77 -6.80
N GLU A 28 -14.30 25.10 -5.69
CA GLU A 28 -13.72 25.02 -4.35
C GLU A 28 -13.36 23.59 -3.95
N PHE A 29 -14.18 22.60 -4.35
CA PHE A 29 -13.88 21.19 -4.15
C PHE A 29 -12.61 20.76 -4.90
N ASN A 30 -12.51 21.12 -6.18
CA ASN A 30 -11.33 20.82 -7.00
C ASN A 30 -10.05 21.52 -6.49
N ARG A 31 -10.19 22.64 -5.77
CA ARG A 31 -9.09 23.34 -5.09
C ARG A 31 -8.72 22.75 -3.73
N GLY A 32 -9.48 21.78 -3.22
CA GLY A 32 -9.29 21.21 -1.89
C GLY A 32 -9.71 22.13 -0.74
N HIS A 33 -10.56 23.14 -1.01
CA HIS A 33 -11.06 24.07 0.00
C HIS A 33 -12.28 23.47 0.73
N TYR A 34 -12.12 22.29 1.31
CA TYR A 34 -13.23 21.48 1.84
C TYR A 34 -14.13 22.19 2.87
N PRO A 35 -13.63 23.02 3.81
CA PRO A 35 -14.51 23.78 4.70
C PRO A 35 -15.43 24.78 3.97
N ASN A 36 -14.97 25.38 2.86
CA ASN A 36 -15.80 26.27 2.05
C ASN A 36 -16.89 25.49 1.31
N VAL A 37 -16.53 24.31 0.80
CA VAL A 37 -17.49 23.40 0.15
C VAL A 37 -18.59 23.00 1.14
N LEU A 38 -18.23 22.62 2.37
CA LEU A 38 -19.19 22.28 3.42
C LEU A 38 -20.16 23.44 3.72
N SER A 39 -19.65 24.67 3.84
CA SER A 39 -20.49 25.85 4.06
C SER A 39 -21.44 26.09 2.89
N LYS A 40 -20.92 26.09 1.65
CA LYS A 40 -21.72 26.33 0.45
C LYS A 40 -22.77 25.25 0.23
N SER A 41 -22.42 23.99 0.47
CA SER A 41 -23.35 22.86 0.40
C SER A 41 -24.48 23.02 1.41
N ALA A 42 -24.17 23.40 2.66
CA ALA A 42 -25.18 23.65 3.68
C ALA A 42 -26.12 24.80 3.31
N ASP A 43 -25.59 25.89 2.76
CA ASP A 43 -26.39 27.02 2.27
C ASP A 43 -27.35 26.57 1.16
N LEU A 44 -26.87 25.80 0.17
CA LEU A 44 -27.69 25.27 -0.92
C LEU A 44 -28.78 24.32 -0.42
N ARG A 45 -28.45 23.44 0.53
CA ARG A 45 -29.44 22.54 1.16
C ARG A 45 -30.47 23.27 2.01
N GLY A 46 -30.24 24.53 2.35
CA GLY A 46 -31.21 25.40 3.01
C GLY A 46 -32.29 25.96 2.07
N GLU A 47 -32.10 25.87 0.76
CA GLU A 47 -33.05 26.38 -0.23
C GLU A 47 -34.34 25.56 -0.26
N HIS A 48 -35.49 26.25 -0.14
CA HIS A 48 -36.80 25.60 0.05
C HIS A 48 -37.27 24.74 -1.12
N ASP A 49 -36.76 25.00 -2.32
CA ASP A 49 -37.12 24.30 -3.55
C ASP A 49 -35.98 23.44 -4.13
N LEU A 50 -34.95 23.15 -3.32
CA LEU A 50 -33.94 22.16 -3.67
C LEU A 50 -34.56 20.77 -3.73
N ASP A 51 -34.37 20.07 -4.84
CA ASP A 51 -34.87 18.70 -4.97
C ASP A 51 -34.04 17.71 -4.11
N GLN A 52 -34.69 16.62 -3.71
CA GLN A 52 -34.06 15.62 -2.84
C GLN A 52 -32.83 14.97 -3.48
N GLN A 53 -32.84 14.74 -4.80
CA GLN A 53 -31.75 14.09 -5.50
C GLN A 53 -30.49 14.96 -5.48
N LEU A 54 -30.63 16.26 -5.71
CA LEU A 54 -29.53 17.22 -5.58
C LEU A 54 -29.06 17.35 -4.12
N SER A 55 -29.97 17.34 -3.16
CA SER A 55 -29.63 17.33 -1.73
C SER A 55 -28.78 16.10 -1.34
N ASP A 56 -29.12 14.92 -1.83
CA ASP A 56 -28.39 13.68 -1.57
C ASP A 56 -27.00 13.69 -2.24
N LYS A 57 -26.89 14.23 -3.46
CA LYS A 57 -25.59 14.44 -4.12
C LYS A 57 -24.72 15.44 -3.35
N LEU A 58 -25.29 16.52 -2.82
CA LEU A 58 -24.57 17.49 -1.98
C LEU A 58 -24.04 16.84 -0.71
N LYS A 59 -24.87 16.04 -0.01
CA LYS A 59 -24.43 15.25 1.15
C LYS A 59 -23.29 14.28 0.81
N MET A 60 -23.31 13.67 -0.38
CA MET A 60 -22.20 12.83 -0.84
C MET A 60 -20.88 13.62 -0.91
N VAL A 61 -20.92 14.86 -1.44
CA VAL A 61 -19.75 15.76 -1.47
C VAL A 61 -19.30 16.12 -0.06
N GLU A 62 -20.25 16.41 0.85
CA GLU A 62 -19.94 16.70 2.26
C GLU A 62 -19.23 15.53 2.93
N ALA A 63 -19.66 14.29 2.68
CA ALA A 63 -18.99 13.10 3.20
C ALA A 63 -17.54 12.95 2.68
N ILE A 64 -17.29 13.27 1.40
CA ILE A 64 -15.91 13.33 0.88
C ILE A 64 -15.12 14.40 1.61
N CYS A 65 -15.65 15.63 1.71
CA CYS A 65 -15.00 16.75 2.39
C CYS A 65 -14.64 16.41 3.84
N HIS A 66 -15.57 15.83 4.61
CA HIS A 66 -15.32 15.38 5.98
C HIS A 66 -14.23 14.31 6.06
N THR A 67 -14.17 13.40 5.09
CA THR A 67 -13.10 12.38 5.01
C THR A 67 -11.74 13.05 4.81
N GLU A 68 -11.65 13.99 3.88
CA GLU A 68 -10.40 14.68 3.52
C GLU A 68 -9.85 15.58 4.65
N ILE A 69 -10.72 16.19 5.46
CA ILE A 69 -10.30 16.97 6.64
C ILE A 69 -10.09 16.12 7.90
N GLY A 70 -10.25 14.79 7.81
CA GLY A 70 -10.04 13.86 8.92
C GLY A 70 -11.23 13.71 9.89
N GLU A 71 -12.39 14.27 9.57
CA GLU A 71 -13.63 14.16 10.33
C GLU A 71 -14.41 12.87 9.98
N VAL A 72 -13.75 11.73 10.16
CA VAL A 72 -14.23 10.40 9.75
C VAL A 72 -15.65 10.10 10.26
N ARG A 73 -15.97 10.49 11.50
CA ARG A 73 -17.28 10.23 12.10
C ARG A 73 -18.42 10.92 11.35
N SER A 74 -18.23 12.20 10.99
CA SER A 74 -19.23 12.97 10.24
C SER A 74 -19.48 12.34 8.86
N SER A 75 -18.39 11.93 8.18
CA SER A 75 -18.48 11.20 6.91
C SER A 75 -19.29 9.89 7.04
N VAL A 76 -18.96 9.06 8.04
CA VAL A 76 -19.66 7.79 8.31
C VAL A 76 -21.14 7.98 8.60
N ASP A 77 -21.51 9.01 9.37
CA ASP A 77 -22.90 9.32 9.72
C ASP A 77 -23.69 9.72 8.46
N ILE A 78 -23.13 10.60 7.62
CA ILE A 78 -23.74 11.03 6.35
C ILE A 78 -23.91 9.85 5.38
N ILE A 79 -22.86 9.04 5.17
CA ILE A 79 -22.93 7.89 4.25
C ILE A 79 -23.96 6.86 4.75
N SER A 80 -24.06 6.67 6.06
CA SER A 80 -25.06 5.77 6.64
C SER A 80 -26.48 6.28 6.41
N GLU A 81 -26.72 7.58 6.55
CA GLU A 81 -28.02 8.20 6.24
C GLU A 81 -28.39 8.00 4.76
N LEU A 82 -27.45 8.32 3.86
CA LEU A 82 -27.63 8.15 2.42
C LEU A 82 -27.94 6.70 2.06
N TYR A 83 -27.26 5.73 2.67
CA TYR A 83 -27.47 4.31 2.40
C TYR A 83 -28.89 3.82 2.72
N TYR A 84 -29.55 4.37 3.75
CA TYR A 84 -30.89 3.93 4.14
C TYR A 84 -32.02 4.75 3.50
N HIS A 85 -31.74 5.98 3.07
CA HIS A 85 -32.79 6.94 2.73
C HIS A 85 -32.66 7.57 1.34
N ALA A 86 -31.49 7.52 0.71
CA ALA A 86 -31.28 8.09 -0.61
C ALA A 86 -31.46 7.04 -1.72
N ASP A 87 -31.95 7.49 -2.87
CA ASP A 87 -31.95 6.69 -4.11
C ASP A 87 -30.65 6.91 -4.88
N LEU A 88 -29.53 6.51 -4.24
CA LEU A 88 -28.19 6.56 -4.83
C LEU A 88 -27.69 5.15 -5.16
N ASP A 89 -26.79 5.06 -6.14
CA ASP A 89 -26.12 3.81 -6.45
C ASP A 89 -25.32 3.32 -5.23
N TRP A 90 -25.65 2.13 -4.73
CA TRP A 90 -24.97 1.54 -3.58
C TRP A 90 -23.50 1.22 -3.87
N MET A 91 -23.13 1.04 -5.14
CA MET A 91 -21.72 0.94 -5.52
C MET A 91 -20.96 2.22 -5.17
N LEU A 92 -21.52 3.38 -5.49
CA LEU A 92 -20.95 4.69 -5.20
C LEU A 92 -20.83 4.93 -3.69
N LEU A 93 -21.87 4.61 -2.93
CA LEU A 93 -21.85 4.73 -1.46
C LEU A 93 -20.85 3.78 -0.80
N GLY A 94 -20.71 2.56 -1.32
CA GLY A 94 -19.76 1.57 -0.80
C GLY A 94 -18.31 1.97 -1.06
N GLU A 95 -18.06 2.55 -2.24
CA GLU A 95 -16.78 3.14 -2.62
C GLU A 95 -16.43 4.39 -1.80
N LEU A 96 -17.42 5.25 -1.52
CA LEU A 96 -17.24 6.40 -0.64
C LEU A 96 -16.90 5.95 0.79
N ALA A 97 -17.63 4.96 1.30
CA ALA A 97 -17.33 4.36 2.61
C ALA A 97 -15.93 3.72 2.66
N PHE A 98 -15.41 3.20 1.55
CA PHE A 98 -14.06 2.63 1.50
C PHE A 98 -12.97 3.65 1.84
N MET A 99 -13.21 4.94 1.55
CA MET A 99 -12.26 6.01 1.88
C MET A 99 -12.14 6.28 3.38
N CYS A 100 -13.15 5.94 4.19
CA CYS A 100 -13.22 6.37 5.59
C CYS A 100 -13.45 5.23 6.60
N ASP A 101 -14.23 4.19 6.27
CA ASP A 101 -14.53 3.08 7.16
C ASP A 101 -14.74 1.76 6.38
N PHE A 102 -13.75 0.86 6.46
CA PHE A 102 -13.79 -0.43 5.76
C PHE A 102 -14.91 -1.37 6.22
N LYS A 103 -15.46 -1.21 7.44
CA LYS A 103 -16.57 -2.04 7.92
C LYS A 103 -17.88 -1.59 7.29
N LEU A 104 -18.09 -0.28 7.18
CA LEU A 104 -19.20 0.35 6.46
C LEU A 104 -19.12 0.01 4.97
N ALA A 105 -17.94 0.18 4.37
CA ALA A 105 -17.68 -0.19 2.98
C ALA A 105 -18.07 -1.64 2.71
N ARG A 106 -17.57 -2.57 3.51
CA ARG A 106 -17.95 -3.99 3.42
C ARG A 106 -19.45 -4.20 3.49
N ARG A 107 -20.15 -3.53 4.42
CA ARG A 107 -21.60 -3.68 4.61
C ARG A 107 -22.35 -3.24 3.34
N ILE A 108 -22.05 -2.05 2.85
CA ILE A 108 -22.73 -1.46 1.69
C ILE A 108 -22.38 -2.24 0.41
N LEU A 109 -21.10 -2.51 0.16
CA LEU A 109 -20.64 -3.24 -1.02
C LEU A 109 -21.20 -4.66 -1.08
N SER A 110 -21.30 -5.36 0.07
CA SER A 110 -21.93 -6.69 0.12
C SER A 110 -23.41 -6.63 -0.28
N ALA A 111 -24.13 -5.58 0.10
CA ALA A 111 -25.52 -5.37 -0.31
C ALA A 111 -25.62 -4.97 -1.79
N ALA A 112 -24.70 -4.12 -2.27
CA ALA A 112 -24.63 -3.66 -3.65
C ALA A 112 -24.41 -4.83 -4.62
N VAL A 113 -23.36 -5.64 -4.42
CA VAL A 113 -23.08 -6.79 -5.31
C VAL A 113 -24.20 -7.82 -5.29
N ARG A 114 -24.81 -8.05 -4.12
CA ARG A 114 -25.96 -8.95 -4.01
C ARG A 114 -27.17 -8.42 -4.78
N LYS A 115 -27.49 -7.13 -4.65
CA LYS A 115 -28.59 -6.50 -5.39
C LYS A 115 -28.35 -6.57 -6.91
N MET A 116 -27.11 -6.34 -7.35
CA MET A 116 -26.75 -6.48 -8.77
C MET A 116 -26.89 -7.93 -9.26
N GLU A 117 -26.45 -8.92 -8.47
CA GLU A 117 -26.62 -10.34 -8.79
C GLU A 117 -28.11 -10.74 -8.84
N ASP A 118 -28.91 -10.34 -7.84
CA ASP A 118 -30.34 -10.63 -7.75
C ASP A 118 -31.13 -10.00 -8.92
N ASN A 119 -30.71 -8.82 -9.38
CA ASN A 119 -31.29 -8.11 -10.50
C ASN A 119 -30.76 -8.57 -11.88
N GLN A 120 -29.83 -9.53 -11.91
CA GLN A 120 -29.16 -9.99 -13.15
C GLN A 120 -28.51 -8.83 -13.92
N GLU A 121 -27.74 -8.01 -13.22
CA GLU A 121 -26.96 -6.91 -13.83
C GLU A 121 -26.10 -7.42 -14.99
N ASP A 122 -26.28 -6.83 -16.16
CA ASP A 122 -25.56 -7.21 -17.39
C ASP A 122 -24.13 -6.65 -17.40
N ASP A 123 -23.88 -5.59 -16.64
CA ASP A 123 -22.55 -4.98 -16.49
C ASP A 123 -21.64 -5.82 -15.58
N ARG A 124 -20.98 -6.81 -16.19
CA ARG A 124 -19.99 -7.67 -15.54
C ARG A 124 -18.80 -6.92 -14.97
N ILE A 125 -18.40 -5.81 -15.60
CA ILE A 125 -17.26 -4.98 -15.15
C ILE A 125 -17.64 -4.29 -13.84
N LYS A 126 -18.87 -3.78 -13.73
CA LYS A 126 -19.40 -3.20 -12.50
C LYS A 126 -19.47 -4.23 -11.37
N LEU A 127 -19.92 -5.45 -11.65
CA LEU A 127 -19.92 -6.56 -10.69
C LEU A 127 -18.50 -6.92 -10.23
N ALA A 128 -17.56 -7.06 -11.17
CA ALA A 128 -16.16 -7.34 -10.87
C ALA A 128 -15.54 -6.25 -9.98
N ARG A 129 -15.82 -4.98 -10.30
CA ARG A 129 -15.37 -3.82 -9.52
C ARG A 129 -15.93 -3.82 -8.10
N GLY A 130 -17.22 -4.14 -7.92
CA GLY A 130 -17.82 -4.28 -6.59
C GLY A 130 -17.12 -5.33 -5.74
N TYR A 131 -16.81 -6.48 -6.33
CA TYR A 131 -16.03 -7.51 -5.65
C TYR A 131 -14.57 -7.12 -5.39
N LEU A 132 -13.94 -6.36 -6.29
CA LEU A 132 -12.60 -5.82 -6.10
C LEU A 132 -12.53 -4.92 -4.86
N VAL A 133 -13.38 -3.89 -4.77
CA VAL A 133 -13.37 -2.95 -3.63
C VAL A 133 -13.78 -3.65 -2.34
N LEU A 134 -14.71 -4.62 -2.40
CA LEU A 134 -15.08 -5.44 -1.25
C LEU A 134 -13.91 -6.31 -0.77
N ALA A 135 -13.11 -6.84 -1.69
CA ALA A 135 -11.90 -7.61 -1.37
C ALA A 135 -10.83 -6.73 -0.74
N GLU A 136 -10.58 -5.53 -1.29
CA GLU A 136 -9.65 -4.56 -0.72
C GLU A 136 -10.09 -4.07 0.67
N SER A 137 -11.40 -3.94 0.91
CA SER A 137 -11.93 -3.64 2.24
C SER A 137 -11.54 -4.73 3.25
N GLU A 138 -11.65 -6.01 2.87
CA GLU A 138 -11.22 -7.13 3.70
C GLU A 138 -9.70 -7.23 3.85
N GLU A 139 -8.94 -6.89 2.80
CA GLU A 139 -7.47 -6.79 2.85
C GLU A 139 -7.03 -5.76 3.90
N ASN A 140 -7.59 -4.55 3.87
CA ASN A 140 -7.29 -3.49 4.84
C ASN A 140 -7.72 -3.83 6.27
N MET A 141 -8.68 -4.75 6.44
CA MET A 141 -9.06 -5.32 7.74
C MET A 141 -8.23 -6.56 8.13
N GLU A 142 -7.19 -6.90 7.35
CA GLU A 142 -6.32 -8.07 7.52
C GLU A 142 -7.09 -9.41 7.50
N LYS A 143 -8.16 -9.47 6.69
CA LYS A 143 -9.01 -10.66 6.54
C LYS A 143 -8.73 -11.37 5.22
N TYR A 144 -7.48 -11.81 5.07
CA TYR A 144 -6.93 -12.33 3.81
C TYR A 144 -7.75 -13.47 3.19
N VAL A 145 -8.29 -14.40 3.97
CA VAL A 145 -9.14 -15.49 3.45
C VAL A 145 -10.41 -14.94 2.77
N ARG A 146 -11.03 -13.91 3.35
CA ARG A 146 -12.21 -13.26 2.75
C ARG A 146 -11.82 -12.40 1.55
N ALA A 147 -10.72 -11.66 1.64
CA ALA A 147 -10.18 -10.88 0.53
C ALA A 147 -9.94 -11.78 -0.69
N ILE A 148 -9.20 -12.89 -0.54
CA ILE A 148 -8.96 -13.86 -1.62
C ILE A 148 -10.27 -14.38 -2.21
N LYS A 149 -11.25 -14.73 -1.36
CA LYS A 149 -12.57 -15.20 -1.84
C LYS A 149 -13.25 -14.15 -2.72
N TYR A 150 -13.24 -12.88 -2.31
CA TYR A 150 -13.88 -11.81 -3.08
C TYR A 150 -13.10 -11.45 -4.34
N PHE A 151 -11.76 -11.40 -4.30
CA PHE A 151 -10.94 -11.23 -5.49
C PHE A 151 -11.21 -12.34 -6.53
N LYS A 152 -11.27 -13.61 -6.10
CA LYS A 152 -11.61 -14.74 -6.98
C LYS A 152 -13.02 -14.63 -7.56
N LYS A 153 -14.00 -14.13 -6.79
CA LYS A 153 -15.35 -13.85 -7.30
C LYS A 153 -15.33 -12.76 -8.36
N GLY A 154 -14.62 -11.65 -8.12
CA GLY A 154 -14.46 -10.57 -9.10
C GLY A 154 -13.78 -11.07 -10.38
N LEU A 155 -12.75 -11.90 -10.24
CA LEU A 155 -12.07 -12.52 -11.37
C LEU A 155 -13.00 -13.42 -12.22
N GLY A 156 -13.97 -14.08 -11.58
CA GLY A 156 -14.93 -14.95 -12.26
C GLY A 156 -15.93 -14.25 -13.19
N TYR A 157 -15.96 -12.91 -13.20
CA TYR A 157 -16.77 -12.12 -14.12
C TYR A 157 -16.07 -11.82 -15.46
N PHE A 158 -14.78 -12.11 -15.56
CA PHE A 158 -14.02 -11.97 -16.81
C PHE A 158 -13.91 -13.30 -17.55
N GLN A 159 -13.99 -13.27 -18.88
CA GLN A 159 -13.70 -14.43 -19.72
C GLN A 159 -12.19 -14.52 -20.02
N GLU A 160 -11.68 -15.73 -20.28
CA GLU A 160 -10.23 -15.96 -20.48
C GLU A 160 -9.62 -15.20 -21.66
N ASP A 161 -10.45 -14.77 -22.62
CA ASP A 161 -10.05 -14.09 -23.87
C ASP A 161 -10.52 -12.62 -23.95
N GLU A 162 -11.10 -12.05 -22.88
CA GLU A 162 -11.54 -10.66 -22.89
C GLU A 162 -10.32 -9.70 -22.78
N THR A 163 -10.07 -8.96 -23.85
CA THR A 163 -9.07 -7.88 -23.92
C THR A 163 -9.50 -6.57 -23.24
N PRO A 164 -10.79 -6.18 -23.18
CA PRO A 164 -11.20 -5.07 -22.33
C PRO A 164 -10.86 -5.44 -20.87
N ASP A 165 -10.21 -4.55 -20.14
CA ASP A 165 -9.92 -4.70 -18.70
C ASP A 165 -8.76 -5.62 -18.30
N GLN A 166 -7.83 -5.91 -19.21
CA GLN A 166 -6.61 -6.65 -18.88
C GLN A 166 -5.86 -6.07 -17.66
N HIS A 167 -5.86 -4.74 -17.47
CA HIS A 167 -5.29 -4.13 -16.27
C HIS A 167 -5.98 -4.61 -14.98
N MET A 168 -7.32 -4.59 -14.91
CA MET A 168 -8.06 -5.02 -13.72
C MET A 168 -7.86 -6.52 -13.46
N ILE A 169 -7.85 -7.35 -14.51
CA ILE A 169 -7.58 -8.78 -14.40
C ILE A 169 -6.20 -9.02 -13.80
N LEU A 170 -5.16 -8.35 -14.30
CA LEU A 170 -3.79 -8.49 -13.79
C LEU A 170 -3.67 -7.94 -12.37
N TYR A 171 -4.35 -6.84 -12.06
CA TYR A 171 -4.39 -6.27 -10.72
C TYR A 171 -5.01 -7.26 -9.72
N ILE A 172 -6.12 -7.90 -10.06
CA ILE A 172 -6.75 -8.93 -9.22
C ILE A 172 -5.81 -10.12 -9.03
N HIS A 173 -5.13 -10.60 -10.09
CA HIS A 173 -4.14 -11.66 -9.97
C HIS A 173 -3.00 -11.26 -9.02
N PHE A 174 -2.43 -10.07 -9.20
CA PHE A 174 -1.40 -9.53 -8.33
C PHE A 174 -1.86 -9.50 -6.86
N LYS A 175 -3.05 -8.97 -6.60
CA LYS A 175 -3.65 -8.92 -5.26
C LYS A 175 -3.83 -10.29 -4.64
N ILE A 176 -4.39 -11.26 -5.38
CA ILE A 176 -4.52 -12.64 -4.89
C ILE A 176 -3.14 -13.22 -4.54
N GLY A 177 -2.15 -13.03 -5.42
CA GLY A 177 -0.77 -13.47 -5.19
C GLY A 177 -0.17 -12.89 -3.91
N MET A 178 -0.36 -11.59 -3.67
CA MET A 178 0.08 -10.92 -2.45
C MET A 178 -0.62 -11.47 -1.20
N MET A 179 -1.94 -11.71 -1.25
CA MET A 179 -2.68 -12.25 -0.11
C MET A 179 -2.23 -13.66 0.26
N TYR A 180 -1.91 -14.49 -0.73
CA TYR A 180 -1.33 -15.81 -0.48
C TYR A 180 0.08 -15.72 0.11
N SER A 181 0.90 -14.76 -0.33
CA SER A 181 2.21 -14.49 0.26
C SER A 181 2.09 -14.12 1.75
N MET A 182 1.15 -13.24 2.11
CA MET A 182 0.87 -12.87 3.51
C MET A 182 0.38 -14.04 4.36
N LYS A 183 -0.26 -15.03 3.74
CA LYS A 183 -0.67 -16.29 4.39
C LYS A 183 0.44 -17.36 4.42
N ASN A 184 1.62 -17.06 3.88
CA ASN A 184 2.72 -18.01 3.69
C ASN A 184 2.37 -19.22 2.80
N GLU A 185 1.42 -19.05 1.88
CA GLU A 185 0.99 -20.06 0.88
C GLU A 185 1.70 -19.78 -0.45
N ALA A 186 3.00 -20.06 -0.47
CA ALA A 186 3.88 -19.60 -1.53
C ALA A 186 3.61 -20.21 -2.93
N ASP A 187 3.14 -21.45 -3.05
CA ASP A 187 2.82 -22.04 -4.36
C ASP A 187 1.65 -21.32 -5.05
N GLU A 188 0.60 -21.01 -4.28
CA GLU A 188 -0.53 -20.23 -4.76
C GLU A 188 -0.10 -18.80 -5.07
N SER A 189 0.74 -18.19 -4.22
CA SER A 189 1.29 -16.85 -4.48
C SER A 189 2.02 -16.80 -5.82
N LEU A 190 2.95 -17.73 -6.05
CA LEU A 190 3.70 -17.84 -7.30
C LEU A 190 2.77 -18.10 -8.48
N HIS A 191 1.79 -18.99 -8.36
CA HIS A 191 0.82 -19.28 -9.43
C HIS A 191 0.12 -18.00 -9.94
N TYR A 192 -0.35 -17.15 -9.01
CA TYR A 192 -1.07 -15.93 -9.38
C TYR A 192 -0.12 -14.81 -9.87
N LEU A 193 1.05 -14.64 -9.25
CA LEU A 193 2.02 -13.62 -9.67
C LEU A 193 2.67 -13.94 -11.01
N MET A 194 2.91 -15.22 -11.33
CA MET A 194 3.45 -15.65 -12.63
C MET A 194 2.50 -15.29 -13.78
N LYS A 195 1.20 -15.44 -13.59
CA LYS A 195 0.20 -14.99 -14.58
C LYS A 195 0.29 -13.49 -14.88
N VAL A 196 0.69 -12.68 -13.90
CA VAL A 196 0.87 -11.24 -14.12
C VAL A 196 2.07 -10.98 -15.01
N ILE A 197 3.23 -11.55 -14.70
CA ILE A 197 4.45 -11.31 -15.49
C ILE A 197 4.35 -11.86 -16.92
N ASP A 198 3.59 -12.95 -17.11
CA ASP A 198 3.39 -13.58 -18.42
C ASP A 198 2.48 -12.75 -19.34
N LYS A 199 1.46 -12.08 -18.77
CA LYS A 199 0.43 -11.35 -19.54
C LYS A 199 0.60 -9.83 -19.51
N ALA A 200 1.47 -9.27 -18.67
CA ALA A 200 1.67 -7.82 -18.58
C ALA A 200 2.47 -7.29 -19.78
N GLY A 201 1.82 -6.43 -20.58
CA GLY A 201 2.49 -5.57 -21.57
C GLY A 201 2.97 -4.24 -20.98
N GLU A 202 3.44 -3.32 -21.82
CA GLU A 202 4.00 -2.03 -21.40
C GLU A 202 3.01 -1.17 -20.58
N SER A 203 1.71 -1.22 -20.90
CA SER A 203 0.66 -0.52 -20.15
C SER A 203 0.48 -1.02 -18.71
N ASN A 204 1.04 -2.20 -18.38
CA ASN A 204 0.97 -2.83 -17.07
C ASN A 204 2.38 -3.04 -16.47
N ARG A 205 3.36 -2.26 -16.92
CA ARG A 205 4.76 -2.38 -16.52
C ARG A 205 4.95 -2.33 -15.00
N ASP A 206 4.28 -1.41 -14.31
CA ASP A 206 4.40 -1.30 -12.85
C ASP A 206 3.84 -2.53 -12.11
N LEU A 207 2.75 -3.13 -12.62
CA LEU A 207 2.24 -4.39 -12.06
C LEU A 207 3.20 -5.55 -12.30
N LYS A 208 3.85 -5.58 -13.46
CA LYS A 208 4.89 -6.56 -13.76
C LYS A 208 6.06 -6.43 -12.78
N ILE A 209 6.58 -5.23 -12.57
CA ILE A 209 7.69 -4.96 -11.64
C ILE A 209 7.33 -5.37 -10.21
N ASN A 210 6.16 -4.94 -9.71
CA ASN A 210 5.70 -5.33 -8.37
C ASN A 210 5.58 -6.86 -8.23
N SER A 211 5.10 -7.54 -9.28
CA SER A 211 4.97 -9.00 -9.28
C SER A 211 6.32 -9.71 -9.29
N LEU A 212 7.30 -9.24 -10.08
CA LEU A 212 8.67 -9.77 -10.11
C LEU A 212 9.33 -9.69 -8.72
N VAL A 213 9.24 -8.54 -8.05
CA VAL A 213 9.79 -8.35 -6.70
C VAL A 213 9.06 -9.25 -5.69
N SER A 214 7.75 -9.41 -5.82
CA SER A 214 6.96 -10.26 -4.92
C SER A 214 7.25 -11.75 -5.11
N ILE A 215 7.50 -12.19 -6.35
CA ILE A 215 7.96 -13.54 -6.67
C ILE A 215 9.32 -13.79 -6.02
N ALA A 216 10.27 -12.86 -6.19
CA ALA A 216 11.59 -12.98 -5.57
C ALA A 216 11.51 -13.11 -4.05
N LYS A 217 10.71 -12.26 -3.38
CA LYS A 217 10.48 -12.33 -1.93
C LYS A 217 9.85 -13.67 -1.51
N THR A 218 8.96 -14.22 -2.34
CA THR A 218 8.31 -15.52 -2.08
C THR A 218 9.28 -16.69 -2.21
N TYR A 219 10.26 -16.61 -3.11
CA TYR A 219 11.36 -17.58 -3.15
C TYR A 219 12.34 -17.38 -1.99
N GLY A 220 12.68 -16.14 -1.64
CA GLY A 220 13.54 -15.81 -0.51
C GLY A 220 12.98 -16.31 0.82
N SER A 221 11.67 -16.21 1.06
CA SER A 221 11.04 -16.74 2.28
C SER A 221 11.07 -18.27 2.38
N ARG A 222 11.34 -18.98 1.27
CA ARG A 222 11.58 -20.42 1.20
C ARG A 222 13.06 -20.79 1.28
N ASN A 223 13.95 -19.83 1.50
CA ASN A 223 15.41 -19.97 1.38
C ASN A 223 15.85 -20.46 -0.01
N ASP A 224 15.07 -20.17 -1.07
CA ASP A 224 15.40 -20.49 -2.45
C ASP A 224 15.92 -19.24 -3.19
N ASN A 225 16.97 -18.65 -2.63
CA ASN A 225 17.53 -17.38 -3.10
C ASN A 225 18.03 -17.45 -4.55
N GLU A 226 18.45 -18.63 -5.03
CA GLU A 226 18.86 -18.85 -6.42
C GLU A 226 17.70 -18.66 -7.40
N GLN A 227 16.48 -19.10 -7.06
CA GLN A 227 15.29 -18.82 -7.88
C GLN A 227 14.85 -17.36 -7.80
N ALA A 228 15.12 -16.65 -6.70
CA ALA A 228 14.77 -15.24 -6.57
C ALA A 228 15.60 -14.33 -7.51
N TYR A 229 16.87 -14.66 -7.72
CA TYR A 229 17.84 -13.84 -8.46
C TYR A 229 17.37 -13.40 -9.87
N PRO A 230 16.92 -14.28 -10.78
CA PRO A 230 16.50 -13.86 -12.12
C PRO A 230 15.36 -12.83 -12.08
N TYR A 231 14.39 -12.99 -11.18
CA TYR A 231 13.28 -12.05 -11.03
C TYR A 231 13.72 -10.71 -10.44
N LEU A 232 14.66 -10.71 -9.47
CA LEU A 232 15.24 -9.47 -8.96
C LEU A 232 16.02 -8.72 -10.04
N LYS A 233 16.80 -9.44 -10.84
CA LYS A 233 17.56 -8.85 -11.94
C LYS A 233 16.63 -8.21 -12.98
N GLU A 234 15.59 -8.93 -13.42
CA GLU A 234 14.60 -8.39 -14.35
C GLU A 234 13.87 -7.17 -13.76
N ALA A 235 13.49 -7.22 -12.48
CA ALA A 235 12.85 -6.09 -11.81
C ALA A 235 13.76 -4.85 -11.74
N LEU A 236 15.04 -5.04 -11.37
CA LEU A 236 16.03 -3.97 -11.27
C LEU A 236 16.28 -3.26 -12.61
N GLU A 237 16.35 -4.02 -13.70
CA GLU A 237 16.44 -3.46 -15.06
C GLU A 237 15.16 -2.72 -15.45
N ALA A 238 13.99 -3.20 -15.01
CA ALA A 238 12.70 -2.62 -15.35
C ALA A 238 12.33 -1.34 -14.58
N PHE A 239 13.02 -0.99 -13.47
CA PHE A 239 12.72 0.24 -12.74
C PHE A 239 13.07 1.52 -13.51
N GLU A 240 14.09 1.50 -14.37
CA GLU A 240 14.53 2.68 -15.13
C GLU A 240 13.40 3.23 -16.02
N GLY A 241 12.91 4.44 -15.71
CA GLY A 241 11.79 5.04 -16.45
C GLY A 241 10.40 4.50 -16.10
N SER A 242 10.27 3.70 -15.04
CA SER A 242 8.98 3.32 -14.45
C SER A 242 8.51 4.34 -13.42
N SER A 243 7.22 4.33 -13.05
CA SER A 243 6.71 5.20 -11.97
C SER A 243 7.22 4.76 -10.58
N LEU A 244 7.72 3.53 -10.48
CA LEU A 244 8.22 2.92 -9.26
C LEU A 244 9.70 3.23 -8.99
N GLU A 245 10.38 3.92 -9.91
CA GLU A 245 11.77 4.30 -9.76
C GLU A 245 11.96 5.17 -8.50
N ASN A 246 12.97 4.84 -7.70
CA ASN A 246 13.24 5.48 -6.40
C ASN A 246 12.06 5.41 -5.40
N GLY A 247 11.10 4.51 -5.63
CA GLY A 247 10.00 4.21 -4.72
C GLY A 247 10.31 3.08 -3.74
N PHE A 248 9.32 2.72 -2.91
CA PHE A 248 9.45 1.67 -1.91
C PHE A 248 9.76 0.30 -2.52
N THR A 249 9.07 -0.10 -3.60
CA THR A 249 9.31 -1.38 -4.28
C THR A 249 10.73 -1.45 -4.85
N HIS A 250 11.27 -0.34 -5.37
CA HIS A 250 12.66 -0.30 -5.85
C HIS A 250 13.65 -0.53 -4.72
N ALA A 251 13.44 0.12 -3.57
CA ALA A 251 14.29 -0.09 -2.39
C ALA A 251 14.17 -1.52 -1.84
N GLU A 252 12.99 -2.15 -1.91
CA GLU A 252 12.83 -3.57 -1.57
C GLU A 252 13.64 -4.47 -2.51
N ALA A 253 13.52 -4.30 -3.83
CA ALA A 253 14.27 -5.10 -4.80
C ALA A 253 15.79 -5.01 -4.60
N LEU A 254 16.31 -3.80 -4.34
CA LEU A 254 17.72 -3.58 -4.01
C LEU A 254 18.11 -4.29 -2.70
N THR A 255 17.24 -4.26 -1.69
CA THR A 255 17.48 -4.94 -0.41
C THR A 255 17.55 -6.45 -0.59
N GLU A 256 16.61 -7.03 -1.34
CA GLU A 256 16.59 -8.48 -1.63
C GLU A 256 17.81 -8.90 -2.47
N MET A 257 18.23 -8.08 -3.43
CA MET A 257 19.45 -8.33 -4.20
C MET A 257 20.71 -8.25 -3.32
N ALA A 258 20.76 -7.29 -2.39
CA ALA A 258 21.84 -7.19 -1.42
C ALA A 258 21.88 -8.43 -0.52
N PHE A 259 20.71 -8.89 -0.05
CA PHE A 259 20.57 -10.09 0.77
C PHE A 259 20.99 -11.36 0.02
N TYR A 260 20.64 -11.49 -1.26
CA TYR A 260 21.11 -12.59 -2.11
C TYR A 260 22.64 -12.71 -2.12
N TYR A 261 23.36 -11.60 -2.31
CA TYR A 261 24.83 -11.61 -2.26
C TYR A 261 25.36 -11.82 -0.83
N PHE A 262 24.69 -11.26 0.18
CA PHE A 262 25.03 -11.44 1.59
C PHE A 262 24.99 -12.92 2.00
N ASP A 263 23.92 -13.63 1.64
CA ASP A 263 23.71 -15.06 1.94
C ASP A 263 24.81 -15.94 1.31
N GLN A 264 25.32 -15.53 0.14
CA GLN A 264 26.46 -16.18 -0.52
C GLN A 264 27.84 -15.73 0.01
N SER A 265 27.89 -14.96 1.10
CA SER A 265 29.12 -14.36 1.64
C SER A 265 29.86 -13.43 0.65
N LYS A 266 29.17 -12.97 -0.41
CA LYS A 266 29.67 -12.01 -1.40
C LYS A 266 29.42 -10.57 -0.92
N LEU A 267 30.04 -10.24 0.22
CA LEU A 267 29.77 -8.98 0.94
C LEU A 267 30.14 -7.74 0.12
N THR A 268 31.17 -7.83 -0.73
CA THR A 268 31.59 -6.74 -1.62
C THR A 268 30.52 -6.37 -2.65
N GLU A 269 29.81 -7.37 -3.17
CA GLU A 269 28.73 -7.22 -4.13
C GLU A 269 27.44 -6.74 -3.46
N ALA A 270 27.19 -7.10 -2.20
CA ALA A 270 26.01 -6.64 -1.45
C ALA A 270 26.04 -5.14 -1.11
N VAL A 271 27.23 -4.58 -0.84
CA VAL A 271 27.40 -3.18 -0.41
C VAL A 271 26.77 -2.12 -1.31
N PRO A 272 26.95 -2.11 -2.65
CA PRO A 272 26.31 -1.11 -3.50
C PRO A 272 24.77 -1.19 -3.40
N TYR A 273 24.19 -2.39 -3.43
CA TYR A 273 22.74 -2.56 -3.34
C TYR A 273 22.16 -2.08 -2.01
N TYR A 274 22.80 -2.42 -0.88
CA TYR A 274 22.39 -1.88 0.43
C TYR A 274 22.53 -0.35 0.48
N ALA A 275 23.61 0.22 -0.07
CA ALA A 275 23.82 1.66 -0.07
C ALA A 275 22.72 2.40 -0.85
N ASP A 276 22.36 1.90 -2.02
CA ASP A 276 21.31 2.48 -2.88
C ASP A 276 19.93 2.32 -2.24
N ALA A 277 19.61 1.15 -1.67
CA ALA A 277 18.38 0.93 -0.92
C ALA A 277 18.24 1.91 0.25
N ILE A 278 19.29 2.07 1.07
CA ILE A 278 19.33 3.05 2.17
C ILE A 278 19.08 4.47 1.66
N ALA A 279 19.70 4.85 0.53
CA ALA A 279 19.56 6.19 -0.03
C ALA A 279 18.11 6.47 -0.46
N ILE A 280 17.39 5.47 -0.97
CA ILE A 280 15.96 5.58 -1.30
C ILE A 280 15.12 5.64 -0.02
N TYR A 281 15.28 4.67 0.90
CA TYR A 281 14.49 4.62 2.14
C TYR A 281 14.58 5.90 2.98
N LYS A 282 15.72 6.61 2.96
CA LYS A 282 15.89 7.91 3.63
C LYS A 282 15.07 9.05 3.01
N ARG A 283 14.66 8.95 1.74
CA ARG A 283 13.84 9.95 1.05
C ARG A 283 12.35 9.66 1.18
N LEU A 284 11.97 8.43 1.53
CA LEU A 284 10.58 8.05 1.73
C LEU A 284 10.04 8.63 3.05
N ARG A 285 8.78 9.10 3.04
CA ARG A 285 8.15 9.73 4.21
C ARG A 285 7.98 8.77 5.39
N GLN A 286 7.80 7.48 5.11
CA GLN A 286 7.60 6.45 6.12
C GLN A 286 8.33 5.18 5.68
N THR A 287 9.36 4.81 6.44
CA THR A 287 10.03 3.52 6.33
C THR A 287 9.95 2.83 7.69
N PRO A 288 9.49 1.57 7.77
CA PRO A 288 9.41 0.87 9.05
C PRO A 288 10.78 0.81 9.75
N HIS A 289 10.84 1.30 10.99
CA HIS A 289 12.09 1.36 11.77
C HIS A 289 12.78 0.00 11.88
N ARG A 290 12.01 -1.09 12.09
CA ARG A 290 12.54 -2.46 12.11
C ARG A 290 13.28 -2.82 10.82
N LYS A 291 12.67 -2.55 9.67
CA LYS A 291 13.25 -2.85 8.36
C LYS A 291 14.53 -2.06 8.13
N LEU A 292 14.48 -0.74 8.34
CA LEU A 292 15.65 0.11 8.14
C LEU A 292 16.79 -0.23 9.10
N GLY A 293 16.47 -0.59 10.35
CA GLY A 293 17.44 -1.06 11.33
C GLY A 293 18.15 -2.34 10.90
N MET A 294 17.41 -3.34 10.40
CA MET A 294 18.00 -4.58 9.87
C MET A 294 18.90 -4.34 8.66
N ILE A 295 18.47 -3.48 7.72
CA ILE A 295 19.28 -3.11 6.56
C ILE A 295 20.58 -2.45 7.00
N TYR A 296 20.53 -1.56 7.99
CA TYR A 296 21.73 -0.94 8.55
C TYR A 296 22.66 -1.95 9.23
N MET A 297 22.12 -2.93 9.96
CA MET A 297 22.92 -4.03 10.55
C MET A 297 23.67 -4.80 9.47
N GLN A 298 22.95 -5.28 8.44
CA GLN A 298 23.54 -6.08 7.38
C GLN A 298 24.56 -5.28 6.56
N TYR A 299 24.26 -4.00 6.29
CA TYR A 299 25.19 -3.11 5.62
C TYR A 299 26.45 -2.83 6.44
N ALA A 300 26.31 -2.60 7.74
CA ALA A 300 27.44 -2.39 8.65
C ALA A 300 28.31 -3.65 8.73
N TYR A 301 27.71 -4.83 8.82
CA TYR A 301 28.40 -6.12 8.80
C TYR A 301 29.20 -6.32 7.51
N CYS A 302 28.60 -6.01 6.35
CA CYS A 302 29.33 -6.05 5.08
C CYS A 302 30.56 -5.13 5.10
N LEU A 303 30.39 -3.89 5.58
CA LEU A 303 31.46 -2.91 5.64
C LEU A 303 32.57 -3.29 6.62
N GLU A 304 32.23 -3.93 7.74
CA GLU A 304 33.17 -4.44 8.73
C GLU A 304 34.13 -5.47 8.12
N HIS A 305 33.60 -6.37 7.30
CA HIS A 305 34.36 -7.46 6.67
C HIS A 305 34.99 -7.06 5.33
N MET A 306 34.89 -5.78 4.93
CA MET A 306 35.65 -5.21 3.83
C MET A 306 37.03 -4.70 4.28
N LYS A 307 37.81 -4.13 3.35
CA LYS A 307 39.14 -3.55 3.63
C LYS A 307 39.09 -2.55 4.80
N ALA A 308 40.19 -2.44 5.55
CA ALA A 308 40.30 -1.67 6.81
C ALA A 308 39.78 -0.22 6.79
N ASN A 309 39.76 0.45 5.64
CA ASN A 309 39.24 1.83 5.50
C ASN A 309 37.71 1.93 5.72
N SER A 310 36.99 0.81 5.77
CA SER A 310 35.54 0.76 5.94
C SER A 310 35.08 0.72 7.40
N ILE A 311 35.96 0.40 8.36
CA ILE A 311 35.61 0.21 9.78
C ILE A 311 34.93 1.43 10.41
N PRO A 312 35.40 2.68 10.23
CA PRO A 312 34.70 3.84 10.78
C PRO A 312 33.30 4.04 10.19
N LYS A 313 33.10 3.61 8.94
CA LYS A 313 31.79 3.68 8.28
C LYS A 313 30.86 2.59 8.81
N ALA A 314 31.36 1.37 9.01
CA ALA A 314 30.61 0.26 9.63
C ALA A 314 30.07 0.68 11.00
N GLY A 315 30.92 1.24 11.86
CA GLY A 315 30.51 1.74 13.17
C GLY A 315 29.33 2.71 13.10
N LYS A 316 29.39 3.73 12.23
CA LYS A 316 28.26 4.68 12.06
C LYS A 316 26.95 3.99 11.69
N TYR A 317 26.99 2.97 10.84
CA TYR A 317 25.78 2.24 10.43
C TYR A 317 25.26 1.31 11.52
N TYR A 318 26.14 0.71 12.34
CA TYR A 318 25.72 0.04 13.56
C TYR A 318 25.00 0.99 14.53
N GLU A 319 25.51 2.22 14.74
CA GLU A 319 24.81 3.21 15.58
C GLU A 319 23.44 3.59 14.99
N HIS A 320 23.35 3.74 13.66
CA HIS A 320 22.07 3.99 12.98
C HIS A 320 21.10 2.82 13.12
N ALA A 321 21.60 1.59 13.05
CA ALA A 321 20.79 0.39 13.23
C ALA A 321 20.13 0.38 14.61
N ILE A 322 20.93 0.50 15.69
CA ILE A 322 20.40 0.53 17.06
C ILE A 322 19.40 1.67 17.26
N SER A 323 19.73 2.87 16.75
CA SER A 323 18.82 4.02 16.83
C SER A 323 17.45 3.77 16.18
N GLN A 324 17.40 2.96 15.10
CA GLN A 324 16.12 2.55 14.49
C GLN A 324 15.45 1.44 15.29
N LEU A 325 16.19 0.43 15.73
CA LEU A 325 15.64 -0.72 16.45
C LEU A 325 15.09 -0.36 17.84
N GLU A 326 15.65 0.65 18.50
CA GLU A 326 15.12 1.22 19.75
C GLU A 326 13.71 1.84 19.60
N LEU A 327 13.32 2.22 18.38
CA LEU A 327 11.98 2.74 18.08
C LEU A 327 10.96 1.62 17.78
N THR A 328 11.37 0.36 17.91
CA THR A 328 10.52 -0.81 17.66
C THR A 328 10.11 -1.47 18.97
N ASN A 329 9.05 -2.29 18.92
CA ASN A 329 8.65 -3.13 20.05
C ASN A 329 9.30 -4.53 20.01
N ASP A 330 10.32 -4.74 19.17
CA ASP A 330 10.98 -6.03 18.96
C ASP A 330 12.21 -6.15 19.87
N ARG A 331 11.97 -6.54 21.13
CA ARG A 331 13.02 -6.62 22.16
C ARG A 331 14.10 -7.65 21.84
N GLU A 332 13.70 -8.81 21.30
CA GLU A 332 14.64 -9.89 20.96
C GLU A 332 15.58 -9.45 19.82
N LEU A 333 15.04 -8.79 18.78
CA LEU A 333 15.87 -8.24 17.72
C LEU A 333 16.82 -7.16 18.23
N LEU A 334 16.35 -6.27 19.10
CA LEU A 334 17.20 -5.22 19.69
C LEU A 334 18.30 -5.82 20.57
N GLU A 335 18.01 -6.87 21.32
CA GLU A 335 18.98 -7.60 22.14
C GLU A 335 20.11 -8.18 21.30
N ASN A 336 19.76 -8.94 20.25
CA ASN A 336 20.73 -9.52 19.33
C ASN A 336 21.56 -8.44 18.63
N ALA A 337 20.92 -7.37 18.16
CA ALA A 337 21.61 -6.27 17.51
C ALA A 337 22.59 -5.56 18.46
N LEU A 338 22.20 -5.31 19.72
CA LEU A 338 23.09 -4.71 20.72
C LEU A 338 24.30 -5.61 21.01
N ALA A 339 24.11 -6.92 21.10
CA ALA A 339 25.21 -7.88 21.28
C ALA A 339 26.22 -7.81 20.12
N ASP A 340 25.75 -7.80 18.89
CA ASP A 340 26.60 -7.66 17.69
C ASP A 340 27.38 -6.34 17.69
N VAL A 341 26.72 -5.23 18.04
CA VAL A 341 27.35 -3.90 18.10
C VAL A 341 28.39 -3.81 19.23
N ILE A 342 28.13 -4.42 20.39
CA ILE A 342 29.11 -4.51 21.48
C ILE A 342 30.35 -5.30 21.02
N ALA A 343 30.14 -6.46 20.37
CA ALA A 343 31.23 -7.28 19.84
C ALA A 343 32.05 -6.52 18.79
N PHE A 344 31.40 -5.76 17.89
CA PHE A 344 32.09 -4.91 16.93
C PHE A 344 33.01 -3.87 17.60
N TYR A 345 32.51 -3.15 18.62
CA TYR A 345 33.32 -2.13 19.28
C TYR A 345 34.43 -2.71 20.16
N ASP A 346 34.24 -3.91 20.71
CA ASP A 346 35.30 -4.67 21.38
C ASP A 346 36.42 -5.04 20.40
N ASN A 347 36.06 -5.66 19.28
CA ASN A 347 37.00 -6.08 18.23
C ASN A 347 37.76 -4.90 17.59
N THR A 348 37.15 -3.72 17.55
CA THR A 348 37.77 -2.50 17.00
C THR A 348 38.49 -1.64 18.05
N GLY A 349 38.51 -2.07 19.31
CA GLY A 349 39.22 -1.40 20.40
C GLY A 349 38.59 -0.07 20.84
N ASN A 350 37.31 0.16 20.55
CA ASN A 350 36.58 1.37 20.94
C ASN A 350 35.82 1.16 22.26
N GLU A 351 36.57 1.07 23.36
CA GLU A 351 36.04 0.82 24.71
C GLU A 351 34.93 1.82 25.12
N LYS A 352 35.05 3.08 24.69
CA LYS A 352 34.04 4.09 24.99
C LYS A 352 32.67 3.72 24.40
N LYS A 353 32.63 3.34 23.13
CA LYS A 353 31.39 2.95 22.46
C LYS A 353 30.89 1.59 22.95
N LYS A 354 31.79 0.63 23.17
CA LYS A 354 31.45 -0.65 23.79
C LYS A 354 30.68 -0.46 25.11
N HIS A 355 31.25 0.28 26.06
CA HIS A 355 30.57 0.57 27.33
C HIS A 355 29.27 1.34 27.18
N GLU A 356 29.14 2.22 26.17
CA GLU A 356 27.88 2.90 25.88
C GLU A 356 26.78 1.88 25.56
N TYR A 357 27.05 0.92 24.68
CA TYR A 357 26.08 -0.09 24.25
C TYR A 357 25.85 -1.20 25.28
N GLU A 358 26.86 -1.60 26.06
CA GLU A 358 26.68 -2.49 27.23
C GLU A 358 25.68 -1.90 28.24
N ASN A 359 25.80 -0.60 28.52
CA ASN A 359 24.86 0.08 29.41
C ASN A 359 23.44 0.12 28.83
N ARG A 360 23.28 0.27 27.51
CA ARG A 360 21.97 0.19 26.85
C ARG A 360 21.38 -1.22 26.96
N PHE A 361 22.19 -2.26 26.71
CA PHE A 361 21.81 -3.66 26.86
C PHE A 361 21.33 -3.99 28.27
N VAL A 362 22.08 -3.56 29.30
CA VAL A 362 21.70 -3.76 30.71
C VAL A 362 20.41 -3.01 31.05
N LYS A 363 20.21 -1.79 30.54
CA LYS A 363 18.96 -1.04 30.78
C LYS A 363 17.76 -1.74 30.15
N MET A 364 17.91 -2.26 28.93
CA MET A 364 16.85 -2.97 28.21
C MET A 364 16.47 -4.28 28.90
N THR A 365 17.44 -5.07 29.36
CA THR A 365 17.19 -6.36 30.05
C THR A 365 16.54 -6.21 31.42
N ASN A 366 16.71 -5.06 32.08
CA ASN A 366 16.15 -4.77 33.40
C ASN A 366 14.81 -3.99 33.36
N ALA A 367 14.27 -3.69 32.17
CA ALA A 367 13.03 -2.93 31.96
C ALA A 367 11.90 -3.82 31.40
#